data_AF-A0A2I0NZK1-F1
#
_entry.id   AF-A0A2I0NZK1-F1
#
_cell.length_a   1.000
_cell.length_b   1.000
_cell.length_c   1.000
_cell.angle_alpha   90.00
_cell.angle_beta   90.00
_cell.angle_gamma   90.00
#
_symmetry.space_group_name_H-M   'P 1'
#
loop_
_entity.id
_entity.type
_entity.pdbx_description
1 polymer ?
#
loop_
_entity_poly.entity_id
_entity_poly.type
_entity_poly.pdbx_seq_one_letter_code
_entity_poly.pdbx_strand_id
1 'polypeptide(L)' 'MPHVSRIILILLMFACLIAVSGAYIITIDAPERVTVGSPLVITGSTSFPEDTYFDLVLFYSKYTAGEVKRQKIIVDQS' A
#
# COMPACT_ATOMS: atom_id res chain seq x y z
N MET A 1 -38.16 19.48 -20.45
CA MET A 1 -36.80 19.74 -19.90
C MET A 1 -36.05 18.43 -19.56
N PRO A 2 -35.78 17.51 -20.52
CA PRO A 2 -35.10 16.24 -20.23
C PRO A 2 -33.57 16.34 -20.19
N HIS A 3 -32.98 17.35 -20.84
CA HIS A 3 -31.52 17.50 -20.95
C HIS A 3 -30.85 17.90 -19.63
N VAL A 4 -31.49 18.77 -18.84
CA VAL A 4 -30.97 19.22 -17.54
C VAL A 4 -30.85 18.05 -16.56
N SER A 5 -31.85 17.16 -16.54
CA SER A 5 -31.84 15.98 -15.66
C SER A 5 -30.75 14.97 -16.04
N ARG A 6 -30.47 14.80 -17.35
CA ARG A 6 -29.35 13.98 -17.83
C ARG A 6 -27.98 14.56 -17.47
N ILE A 7 -27.80 15.87 -17.56
CA ILE A 7 -26.54 16.54 -17.20
C ILE A 7 -26.25 16.37 -15.70
N ILE A 8 -27.27 16.51 -14.85
CA ILE A 8 -27.14 16.33 -13.39
C ILE A 8 -26.75 14.87 -13.07
N LEU A 9 -27.37 13.89 -13.72
CA LEU A 9 -27.03 12.48 -13.54
C LEU A 9 -25.56 12.19 -13.89
N ILE A 10 -25.09 12.73 -15.01
CA ILE A 10 -23.70 12.58 -15.46
C ILE A 10 -22.74 13.23 -14.46
N LEU A 11 -23.06 14.43 -13.97
CA LEU A 11 -22.25 15.13 -12.98
C LEU A 11 -22.16 14.36 -11.66
N LEU A 12 -23.28 13.80 -11.18
CA LEU A 12 -23.34 12.98 -9.98
C LEU A 12 -22.50 11.70 -10.14
N MET A 13 -22.55 11.07 -11.31
CA MET A 13 -21.73 9.91 -11.63
C MET A 13 -20.24 10.25 -11.54
N PHE A 14 -19.79 11.33 -12.19
CA PHE A 14 -18.39 11.75 -12.12
C PHE A 14 -17.95 12.13 -10.70
N ALA A 15 -18.80 12.82 -9.92
CA ALA A 15 -18.48 13.14 -8.53
C ALA A 15 -18.30 11.88 -7.67
N CYS A 16 -19.13 10.86 -7.88
CA CYS A 16 -19.01 9.57 -7.19
C CYS A 16 -17.73 8.83 -7.57
N LEU A 17 -17.33 8.86 -8.85
CA LEU A 17 -16.09 8.23 -9.32
C LEU A 17 -14.84 8.87 -8.69
N ILE A 18 -14.82 10.20 -8.53
CA ILE A 18 -13.68 10.92 -7.94
C ILE A 18 -13.54 10.61 -6.44
N ALA A 19 -14.66 10.39 -5.74
CA ALA A 19 -14.65 10.10 -4.31
C ALA A 19 -14.04 8.72 -3.96
N VAL A 20 -14.02 7.78 -4.91
CA VAL A 20 -13.58 6.40 -4.66
C VAL A 20 -12.07 6.21 -4.85
N SER A 21 -11.36 7.13 -5.52
CA SER A 21 -9.91 7.01 -5.70
C SER A 21 -9.14 7.55 -4.49
N GLY A 22 -9.14 6.80 -3.38
CA GLY A 22 -8.16 6.99 -2.31
C GLY A 22 -6.83 6.36 -2.71
N ALA A 23 -5.73 7.12 -2.66
CA ALA A 23 -4.40 6.54 -2.81
C ALA A 23 -4.01 5.82 -1.52
N TYR A 24 -3.59 4.57 -1.63
CA TYR A 24 -3.03 3.85 -0.49
C TYR A 24 -1.54 4.15 -0.33
N ILE A 25 -1.11 4.35 0.91
CA ILE A 25 0.27 4.65 1.25
C ILE A 25 0.82 3.48 2.08
N ILE A 26 2.05 3.07 1.76
CA ILE A 26 2.88 2.21 2.61
C ILE A 26 4.15 2.98 2.91
N THR A 27 4.45 3.16 4.18
CA THR A 27 5.71 3.74 4.66
C THR A 27 6.55 2.63 5.27
N ILE A 28 7.79 2.50 4.79
CA ILE A 28 8.76 1.52 5.29
C ILE A 28 9.93 2.30 5.86
N ASP A 29 10.19 2.10 7.14
CA ASP A 29 11.37 2.62 7.83
C ASP A 29 12.37 1.48 8.04
N ALA A 30 13.52 1.63 7.39
CA ALA A 30 14.59 0.66 7.39
C ALA A 30 15.94 1.38 7.53
N PRO A 31 16.92 0.76 8.21
CA PRO A 31 18.24 1.37 8.39
C PRO A 31 18.99 1.49 7.06
N GLU A 32 19.74 2.58 6.90
CA GLU A 32 20.58 2.85 5.72
C GLU A 32 21.69 1.78 5.53
N ARG A 33 22.17 1.19 6.64
CA ARG A 33 23.23 0.19 6.65
C ARG A 33 22.83 -1.01 7.50
N VAL A 34 23.23 -2.19 7.03
CA VAL A 34 23.04 -3.46 7.74
C VAL A 34 24.37 -3.90 8.32
N THR A 35 24.41 -4.12 9.64
CA THR A 35 25.60 -4.62 10.34
C THR A 35 25.49 -6.14 10.54
N VAL A 36 26.51 -6.87 10.12
CA VAL A 36 26.57 -8.33 10.28
C VAL A 36 26.51 -8.71 11.77
N GLY A 37 25.67 -9.68 12.11
CA GLY A 37 25.48 -10.15 13.48
C GLY A 37 24.49 -9.34 14.32
N SER A 38 23.99 -8.21 13.82
CA SER A 38 22.91 -7.46 14.45
C SER A 38 21.55 -7.84 13.85
N PRO A 39 20.47 -7.92 14.65
CA PRO A 39 19.12 -8.04 14.11
C PRO A 39 18.79 -6.88 13.17
N LEU A 40 18.20 -7.18 12.02
CA LEU A 40 17.62 -6.18 11.13
C LEU A 40 16.20 -5.87 11.59
N VAL A 41 15.98 -4.63 12.03
CA VAL A 41 14.66 -4.13 12.44
C VAL A 41 14.12 -3.23 11.33
N ILE A 42 12.94 -3.55 10.84
CA ILE A 42 12.19 -2.78 9.84
C ILE A 42 10.83 -2.47 10.46
N THR A 43 10.43 -1.21 10.42
CA THR A 43 9.11 -0.77 10.89
C THR A 43 8.38 -0.05 9.77
N GLY A 44 7.13 0.30 9.98
CA GLY A 44 6.34 0.95 8.95
C GLY A 44 4.89 1.14 9.34
N SER A 45 4.16 1.78 8.45
CA SER A 45 2.73 2.00 8.55
C SER A 45 2.09 1.88 7.18
N THR A 46 0.78 1.61 7.14
CA THR A 46 0.03 1.57 5.90
C THR A 46 -1.35 2.16 6.10
N SER A 47 -1.89 2.75 5.04
CA SER A 47 -3.29 3.18 4.97
C SER A 47 -4.18 2.14 4.29
N PHE A 48 -3.67 0.90 4.09
CA PHE A 48 -4.48 -0.21 3.61
C PHE A 48 -5.66 -0.45 4.57
N PRO A 49 -6.84 -0.83 4.05
CA PRO A 49 -7.96 -1.22 4.89
C PRO A 49 -7.60 -2.42 5.77
N GLU A 50 -8.30 -2.58 6.89
CA GLU A 50 -8.27 -3.82 7.68
C GLU A 50 -8.54 -5.04 6.82
N ASP A 51 -8.02 -6.18 7.29
CA ASP A 51 -8.10 -7.47 6.60
C ASP A 51 -7.45 -7.46 5.21
N THR A 52 -6.65 -6.44 4.89
CA THR A 52 -5.82 -6.46 3.69
C THR A 52 -4.62 -7.36 3.92
N TYR A 53 -4.43 -8.32 3.01
CA TYR A 53 -3.32 -9.26 3.02
C TYR A 53 -2.28 -8.83 1.99
N PHE A 54 -1.02 -8.74 2.41
CA PHE A 54 0.09 -8.54 1.48
C PHE A 54 1.37 -9.21 1.97
N ASP A 55 2.25 -9.55 1.04
CA ASP A 55 3.55 -10.12 1.35
C ASP A 55 4.62 -9.02 1.39
N LEU A 56 5.34 -8.91 2.49
CA LEU A 56 6.58 -8.14 2.57
C LEU A 56 7.76 -9.06 2.26
N VAL A 57 8.53 -8.74 1.22
CA VAL A 57 9.64 -9.58 0.76
C VAL A 57 10.96 -8.83 0.86
N LEU A 58 11.92 -9.42 1.56
CA LEU A 58 13.28 -8.93 1.66
C LEU A 58 14.14 -9.61 0.58
N PHE A 59 14.76 -8.79 -0.27
CA PHE A 59 15.70 -9.23 -1.28
C PHE A 59 17.11 -8.75 -0.98
N TYR A 60 18.10 -9.59 -1.28
CA TYR A 60 19.49 -9.17 -1.33
C TYR A 60 19.88 -8.88 -2.78
N SER A 61 20.16 -7.61 -3.08
CA SER A 61 20.55 -7.16 -4.42
C SER A 61 22.05 -6.89 -4.48
N LYS A 62 22.84 -7.89 -4.91
CA LYS A 62 24.27 -7.71 -5.28
C LYS A 62 24.50 -7.94 -6.77
N TYR A 63 24.53 -9.21 -7.20
CA TYR A 63 24.76 -9.61 -8.59
C TYR A 63 23.60 -10.42 -9.17
N THR A 64 22.86 -11.14 -8.32
CA THR A 64 21.59 -11.79 -8.66
C THR A 64 20.65 -11.51 -7.50
N ALA A 65 19.43 -11.06 -7.80
CA ALA A 65 18.43 -10.82 -6.77
C ALA A 65 18.00 -12.17 -6.17
N GLY A 66 18.29 -12.38 -4.90
CA GLY A 66 17.84 -13.54 -4.14
C GLY A 66 16.82 -13.13 -3.09
N GLU A 67 15.68 -13.82 -3.03
CA GLU A 67 14.72 -13.69 -1.93
C GLU A 67 15.40 -14.21 -0.65
N VAL A 68 15.51 -13.35 0.37
CA VAL A 68 16.10 -13.69 1.67
C VAL A 68 15.00 -14.18 2.61
N LYS A 69 13.86 -13.47 2.60
CA LYS A 69 12.74 -13.77 3.48
C LYS A 69 11.46 -13.16 2.91
N ARG A 70 10.34 -13.87 3.09
CA ARG A 70 8.99 -13.37 2.86
C ARG A 70 8.20 -13.46 4.15
N GLN A 71 7.44 -12.43 4.43
CA GLN A 71 6.55 -12.37 5.58
C GLN A 71 5.16 -11.95 5.10
N LYS A 72 4.16 -12.77 5.43
CA LYS A 72 2.77 -12.44 5.18
C LYS A 72 2.29 -11.46 6.25
N ILE A 73 1.78 -10.31 5.83
CA ILE A 73 1.24 -9.27 6.69
C ILE A 73 -0.27 -9.24 6.52
N ILE A 74 -0.96 -9.07 7.65
CA ILE A 74 -2.39 -8.80 7.72
C ILE A 74 -2.49 -7.43 8.40
N VAL A 75 -3.20 -6.50 7.77
CA VAL A 75 -3.50 -5.21 8.38
C VAL A 75 -4.54 -5.43 9.46
N ASP A 76 -4.16 -5.10 10.69
CA ASP A 76 -5.02 -5.21 11.88
C ASP A 76 -5.27 -3.81 12.46
N GLN A 77 -6.42 -3.63 13.10
CA GLN A 77 -6.77 -2.39 13.79
C GLN A 77 -6.16 -2.42 15.19
N SER A 78 -4.99 -1.79 15.36
CA SER A 78 -4.29 -1.68 16.65
C SER A 78 -4.88 -0.60 17.55
#